data_AF-D5UH93-F1
#
_entry.id   AF-D5UH93-F1
#
_cell.length_a   1.000
_cell.length_b   1.000
_cell.length_c   1.000
_cell.angle_alpha   90.00
_cell.angle_beta   90.00
_cell.angle_gamma   90.00
#
_symmetry.space_group_name_H-M   'P 1'
#
loop_
_entity.id
_entity.type
_entity.pdbx_description
1 polymer ?
#
loop_
_entity_poly.entity_id
_entity_poly.type
_entity_poly.pdbx_seq_one_letter_code
_entity_poly.pdbx_strand_id
1 'polypeptide(L)'
;MDDDLLSIGALARAGGLPVSALRYYDAAGVLRPARVDPATGYRWYTTGQVRTARVVAGLRQAGLPVAEMVAVLAAPEQARTVLARHRGRLEADLAAACAHLDAVDDLLTRPARCSVTGADLVAAVAAVRHAVGDDPAWPGLAGVLMHLDATSLRLVGCDRSRLAVATVPVRRPSGAEVRVVAPLAFLDDLASAELPADGPVVLGSRTLEVLGRHGEPLDAAYPDYQQLLRSGGSRHVTVATVDLVEAVDGADEIVVVRLDGDRVALGAPGPDDALGFSRTFLLDAVRAARAEHVALALEDERAVLSVSPAGRPGDVGLVMPVLLRHR
;
A
#
# COMPACT_ATOMS: atom_id res chain seq x y z
N MET A 1 52.73 18.11 -0.60
CA MET A 1 51.47 18.48 -1.26
C MET A 1 50.97 19.69 -0.51
N ASP A 2 51.14 20.88 -1.08
CA ASP A 2 50.57 22.11 -0.51
C ASP A 2 49.05 21.96 -0.50
N ASP A 3 48.45 22.04 0.69
CA ASP A 3 47.00 21.95 0.84
C ASP A 3 46.43 23.31 0.44
N ASP A 4 45.98 23.43 -0.81
CA ASP A 4 45.46 24.69 -1.36
C ASP A 4 44.35 25.24 -0.44
N LEU A 5 44.62 26.43 0.12
CA LEU A 5 43.72 27.11 1.04
C LEU A 5 42.61 27.82 0.25
N LEU A 6 41.38 27.45 0.54
CA LEU A 6 40.16 28.06 0.04
C LEU A 6 39.72 29.21 0.93
N SER A 7 39.30 30.30 0.31
CA SER A 7 38.60 31.37 1.01
C SER A 7 37.24 30.90 1.51
N ILE A 8 36.69 31.57 2.54
CA ILE A 8 35.34 31.25 3.05
C ILE A 8 34.26 31.28 1.96
N GLY A 9 34.38 32.16 0.96
CA GLY A 9 33.46 32.22 -0.18
C GLY A 9 33.66 31.07 -1.18
N ALA A 10 34.89 30.61 -1.38
CA ALA A 10 35.17 29.44 -2.20
C ALA A 10 34.65 28.15 -1.54
N LEU A 11 34.90 27.98 -0.23
CA LEU A 11 34.34 26.87 0.54
C LEU A 11 32.80 26.92 0.56
N ALA A 12 32.20 28.08 0.76
CA ALA A 12 30.75 28.26 0.76
C ALA A 12 30.12 27.71 -0.54
N ARG A 13 30.68 28.09 -1.69
CA ARG A 13 30.23 27.61 -3.00
C ARG A 13 30.46 26.10 -3.18
N ALA A 14 31.65 25.60 -2.86
CA ALA A 14 32.00 24.19 -3.06
C ALA A 14 31.29 23.23 -2.10
N GLY A 15 30.99 23.70 -0.88
CA GLY A 15 30.38 22.95 0.21
C GLY A 15 28.87 23.10 0.32
N GLY A 16 28.24 24.01 -0.43
CA GLY A 16 26.80 24.23 -0.41
C GLY A 16 26.28 24.89 0.87
N LEU A 17 27.12 25.69 1.54
CA LEU A 17 26.78 26.40 2.77
C LEU A 17 26.90 27.91 2.56
N PRO A 18 25.94 28.73 3.02
CA PRO A 18 26.12 30.18 2.97
C PRO A 18 27.27 30.60 3.90
N VAL A 19 27.95 31.70 3.55
CA VAL A 19 29.08 32.23 4.33
C VAL A 19 28.69 32.51 5.80
N SER A 20 27.46 32.96 6.03
CA SER A 20 26.93 33.16 7.38
C SER A 20 26.86 31.85 8.18
N ALA A 21 26.45 30.74 7.55
CA ALA A 21 26.43 29.43 8.20
C ALA A 21 27.85 28.94 8.53
N LEU A 22 28.83 29.15 7.64
CA LEU A 22 30.23 28.79 7.94
C LEU A 22 30.78 29.55 9.16
N ARG A 23 30.43 30.84 9.32
CA ARG A 23 30.80 31.63 10.52
C ARG A 23 30.10 31.11 11.77
N TYR A 24 28.82 30.76 11.66
CA TYR A 24 28.06 30.18 12.76
C TYR A 24 28.63 28.82 13.18
N TYR A 25 28.98 27.96 12.21
CA TYR A 25 29.53 26.63 12.46
C TYR A 25 30.96 26.63 12.98
N ASP A 26 31.76 27.64 12.64
CA ASP A 26 33.04 27.91 13.30
C ASP A 26 32.82 28.17 14.80
N ALA A 27 31.94 29.12 15.14
CA ALA A 27 31.62 29.46 16.53
C ALA A 27 31.01 28.29 17.32
N ALA A 28 30.15 27.49 16.67
CA ALA A 28 29.52 26.31 17.26
C ALA A 28 30.44 25.07 17.28
N GLY A 29 31.66 25.16 16.73
CA GLY A 29 32.62 24.05 16.70
C GLY A 29 32.30 22.93 15.70
N VAL A 30 31.33 23.13 14.81
CA VAL A 30 30.93 22.16 13.77
C VAL A 30 31.94 22.09 12.63
N LEU A 31 32.42 23.25 12.16
CA LEU A 31 33.40 23.32 11.07
C LEU A 31 34.36 24.48 11.30
N ARG A 32 35.48 24.19 11.96
CA ARG A 32 36.51 25.18 12.27
C ARG A 32 37.38 25.48 11.04
N PRO A 33 37.74 26.74 10.78
CA PRO A 33 38.67 27.09 9.71
C PRO A 33 40.06 26.51 10.01
N ALA A 34 40.78 26.14 8.95
CA ALA A 34 42.17 25.68 9.06
C ALA A 34 43.11 26.80 9.49
N ARG A 35 42.80 28.05 9.08
CA ARG A 35 43.54 29.24 9.49
C ARG A 35 42.61 30.44 9.60
N VAL A 36 42.84 31.24 10.64
CA VAL A 36 42.25 32.58 10.79
C VAL A 36 43.39 33.58 10.75
N ASP A 37 43.30 34.57 9.88
CA ASP A 37 44.24 35.69 9.85
C ASP A 37 44.08 36.54 11.13
N PRO A 38 45.14 36.69 11.96
CA PRO A 38 45.05 37.42 13.22
C PRO A 38 44.84 38.94 13.06
N ALA A 39 45.22 39.53 11.92
CA ALA A 39 45.06 40.96 11.67
C ALA A 39 43.67 41.31 11.12
N THR A 40 43.11 40.45 10.26
CA THR A 40 41.86 40.73 9.54
C THR A 40 40.67 39.86 9.99
N GLY A 41 40.92 38.79 10.74
CA GLY A 41 39.91 37.78 11.11
C GLY A 41 39.45 36.92 9.92
N TYR A 42 40.15 36.99 8.78
CA TYR A 42 39.77 36.29 7.57
C TYR A 42 39.99 34.77 7.71
N ARG A 43 39.02 33.98 7.26
CA ARG A 43 38.98 32.52 7.44
C ARG A 43 39.39 31.81 6.16
N TRP A 44 40.31 30.87 6.32
CA TRP A 44 40.81 29.99 5.28
C TRP A 44 40.55 28.53 5.67
N TYR A 45 40.21 27.73 4.67
CA TYR A 45 39.84 26.33 4.81
C TYR A 45 40.67 25.48 3.85
N THR A 46 40.98 24.24 4.19
CA THR A 46 41.67 23.36 3.23
C THR A 46 40.68 22.77 2.23
N THR A 47 41.20 22.32 1.09
CA THR A 47 40.39 21.60 0.09
C THR A 47 39.77 20.33 0.67
N GLY A 48 40.45 19.67 1.62
CA GLY A 48 39.91 18.52 2.37
C GLY A 48 38.64 18.84 3.18
N GLN A 49 38.45 20.09 3.63
CA GLN A 49 37.27 20.50 4.38
C GLN A 49 36.01 20.66 3.52
N VAL A 50 36.11 20.62 2.19
CA VAL A 50 34.96 20.66 1.28
C VAL A 50 34.04 19.46 1.52
N ARG A 51 34.60 18.25 1.71
CA ARG A 51 33.79 17.05 2.01
C ARG A 51 33.03 17.23 3.33
N THR A 52 33.69 17.71 4.37
CA THR A 52 33.06 17.98 5.67
C THR A 52 31.96 19.03 5.56
N ALA A 53 32.19 20.11 4.81
CA ALA A 53 31.18 21.13 4.55
C ALA A 53 29.93 20.56 3.84
N ARG A 54 30.11 19.65 2.87
CA ARG A 54 28.99 18.95 2.21
C ARG A 54 28.23 18.04 3.17
N VAL A 55 28.93 17.33 4.06
CA VAL A 55 28.27 16.54 5.12
C VAL A 55 27.45 17.46 6.02
N VAL A 56 28.02 18.56 6.52
CA VAL A 56 27.31 19.55 7.34
C VAL A 56 26.09 20.11 6.61
N ALA A 57 26.20 20.40 5.31
CA ALA A 57 25.05 20.84 4.50
C ALA A 57 23.94 19.79 4.47
N GLY A 58 24.27 18.51 4.25
CA GLY A 58 23.30 17.42 4.28
C GLY A 58 22.64 17.24 5.66
N LEU A 59 23.42 17.29 6.74
CA LEU A 59 22.90 17.21 8.11
C LEU A 59 21.96 18.37 8.44
N ARG A 60 22.29 19.58 7.98
CA ARG A 60 21.45 20.77 8.12
C ARG A 60 20.14 20.64 7.36
N GLN A 61 20.19 20.15 6.12
CA GLN A 61 18.99 19.92 5.32
C GLN A 61 18.08 18.86 5.95
N ALA A 62 18.66 17.85 6.58
CA ALA A 62 17.92 16.84 7.34
C ALA A 62 17.35 17.37 8.67
N GLY A 63 17.65 18.61 9.07
CA GLY A 63 17.14 19.19 10.33
C GLY A 63 17.88 18.72 11.58
N LEU A 64 19.08 18.14 11.45
CA LEU A 64 19.81 17.62 12.60
C LEU A 64 20.25 18.77 13.52
N PRO A 65 20.06 18.69 14.86
CA PRO A 65 20.52 19.74 15.77
C PRO A 65 22.04 19.92 15.74
N VAL A 66 22.50 21.16 15.90
CA VAL A 66 23.92 21.54 15.83
C VAL A 66 24.80 20.71 16.78
N ALA A 67 24.34 20.46 18.01
CA ALA A 67 25.05 19.63 18.98
C ALA A 67 25.24 18.19 18.48
N GLU A 68 24.26 17.63 17.78
CA GLU A 68 24.35 16.28 17.18
C GLU A 68 25.24 16.28 15.94
N MET A 69 25.29 17.37 15.17
CA MET A 69 26.25 17.51 14.06
C MET A 69 27.70 17.44 14.57
N VAL A 70 28.01 18.12 15.70
CA VAL A 70 29.33 18.04 16.32
C VAL A 70 29.67 16.60 16.69
N ALA A 71 28.73 15.88 17.33
CA ALA A 71 28.95 14.48 17.71
C ALA A 71 29.19 13.56 16.49
N VAL A 72 28.40 13.73 15.42
CA VAL A 72 28.54 12.98 14.16
C VAL A 72 29.91 13.20 13.51
N LEU A 73 30.40 14.45 13.52
CA LEU A 73 31.69 14.79 12.91
C LEU A 73 32.87 14.37 13.77
N ALA A 74 32.72 14.34 15.10
CA ALA A 74 33.77 13.94 16.03
C ALA A 74 33.95 12.41 16.08
N ALA A 75 32.87 11.65 15.91
CA ALA A 75 32.84 10.19 16.03
C ALA A 75 32.12 9.54 14.84
N PRO A 76 32.79 9.38 13.68
CA PRO A 76 32.19 8.81 12.47
C PRO A 76 31.59 7.41 12.66
N GLU A 77 32.14 6.62 13.59
CA GLU A 77 31.62 5.30 13.95
C GLU A 77 30.26 5.36 14.66
N GLN A 78 29.99 6.46 15.38
CA GLN A 78 28.71 6.70 16.07
C GLN A 78 27.71 7.45 15.21
N ALA A 79 28.15 8.02 14.08
CA ALA A 79 27.31 8.79 13.16
C ALA A 79 26.05 8.03 12.75
N ARG A 80 26.18 6.73 12.43
CA ARG A 80 25.03 5.89 12.03
C ARG A 80 23.97 5.80 13.12
N THR A 81 24.38 5.68 14.39
CA THR A 81 23.48 5.61 15.54
C THR A 81 22.77 6.95 15.77
N VAL A 82 23.50 8.07 15.70
CA VAL A 82 22.90 9.40 15.84
C VAL A 82 21.88 9.67 14.73
N LEU A 83 22.22 9.33 13.49
CA LEU A 83 21.33 9.46 12.34
C LEU A 83 20.10 8.56 12.45
N ALA A 84 20.25 7.30 12.86
CA ALA A 84 19.13 6.39 13.06
C ALA A 84 18.17 6.90 14.14
N ARG A 85 18.71 7.42 15.26
CA ARG A 85 17.89 8.04 16.32
C ARG A 85 17.16 9.29 15.82
N HIS A 86 17.82 10.14 15.04
CA HIS A 86 17.17 11.32 14.48
C HIS A 86 16.09 10.96 13.47
N ARG A 87 16.34 9.97 12.61
CA ARG A 87 15.34 9.40 11.71
C ARG A 87 14.11 8.91 12.48
N GLY A 88 14.30 8.15 13.56
CA GLY A 88 13.20 7.68 14.40
C GLY A 88 12.39 8.82 15.03
N ARG A 89 13.03 9.92 15.44
CA ARG A 89 12.31 11.12 15.91
C ARG A 89 11.47 11.76 14.80
N LEU A 90 12.05 11.95 13.60
CA LEU A 90 11.31 12.51 12.46
C LEU A 90 10.11 11.64 12.06
N GLU A 91 10.28 10.32 12.07
CA GLU A 91 9.20 9.37 11.81
C GLU A 91 8.11 9.45 12.88
N ALA A 92 8.48 9.59 14.16
CA ALA A 92 7.52 9.78 15.25
C ALA A 92 6.78 11.14 15.19
N ASP A 93 7.50 12.22 14.88
CA ASP A 93 6.91 13.56 14.73
C ASP A 93 5.93 13.61 13.56
N LEU A 94 6.28 12.96 12.43
CA LEU A 94 5.39 12.80 11.29
C LEU A 94 4.14 12.00 11.67
N ALA A 95 4.31 10.86 12.33
CA ALA A 95 3.19 10.04 12.77
C ALA A 95 2.25 10.81 13.71
N ALA A 96 2.80 11.59 14.65
CA ALA A 96 2.00 12.42 15.55
C ALA A 96 1.26 13.54 14.82
N ALA A 97 1.89 14.19 13.83
CA ALA A 97 1.26 15.23 13.02
C ALA A 97 0.12 14.66 12.15
N CYS A 98 0.33 13.51 11.51
CA CYS A 98 -0.72 12.80 10.78
C CYS A 98 -1.89 12.46 11.72
N ALA A 99 -1.63 11.83 12.87
CA ALA A 99 -2.67 11.49 13.84
C ALA A 99 -3.48 12.70 14.32
N HIS A 100 -2.86 13.88 14.42
CA HIS A 100 -3.57 15.11 14.77
C HIS A 100 -4.50 15.59 13.64
N LEU A 101 -4.07 15.48 12.39
CA LEU A 101 -4.89 15.79 11.21
C LEU A 101 -6.06 14.80 11.09
N ASP A 102 -5.81 13.51 11.28
CA ASP A 102 -6.83 12.47 11.27
C ASP A 102 -7.87 12.73 12.36
N ALA A 103 -7.45 13.08 13.57
CA ALA A 103 -8.38 13.44 14.65
C ALA A 103 -9.25 14.67 14.32
N VAL A 104 -8.73 15.64 13.57
CA VAL A 104 -9.52 16.78 13.10
C VAL A 104 -10.50 16.33 12.00
N ASP A 105 -10.07 15.48 11.07
CA ASP A 105 -10.95 14.91 10.05
C ASP A 105 -12.10 14.13 10.68
N ASP A 106 -11.83 13.33 11.72
CA ASP A 106 -12.85 12.59 12.49
C ASP A 106 -13.92 13.51 13.09
N LEU A 107 -13.51 14.69 13.58
CA LEU A 107 -14.44 15.67 14.15
C LEU A 107 -15.30 16.34 13.08
N LEU A 108 -14.78 16.48 11.86
CA LEU A 108 -15.47 17.10 10.74
C LEU A 108 -16.37 16.09 10.00
N THR A 109 -15.95 14.83 9.94
CA THR A 109 -16.56 13.78 9.13
C THR A 109 -17.54 12.98 9.97
N ARG A 110 -18.84 13.07 9.65
CA ARG A 110 -19.85 12.19 10.26
C ARG A 110 -19.66 10.78 9.72
N PRO A 111 -19.71 9.74 10.58
CA PRO A 111 -19.68 8.36 10.12
C PRO A 111 -20.80 8.11 9.10
N ALA A 112 -20.44 7.45 8.01
CA ALA A 112 -21.41 7.00 7.03
C ALA A 112 -22.23 5.85 7.62
N ARG A 113 -23.52 5.80 7.27
CA ARG A 113 -24.47 4.83 7.79
C ARG A 113 -25.27 4.22 6.66
N CYS A 114 -25.48 2.92 6.71
CA CYS A 114 -26.47 2.26 5.87
C CYS A 114 -27.05 1.04 6.59
N SER A 115 -27.95 0.31 5.92
CA SER A 115 -28.39 -1.00 6.35
C SER A 115 -28.19 -2.02 5.25
N VAL A 116 -27.72 -3.21 5.63
CA VAL A 116 -27.50 -4.35 4.73
C VAL A 116 -28.27 -5.57 5.23
N THR A 117 -28.43 -6.57 4.37
CA THR A 117 -28.90 -7.88 4.81
C THR A 117 -27.73 -8.67 5.39
N GLY A 118 -27.95 -9.48 6.42
CA GLY A 118 -26.91 -10.34 6.98
C GLY A 118 -26.40 -11.35 5.95
N ALA A 119 -27.32 -11.93 5.16
CA ALA A 119 -26.99 -12.92 4.14
C ALA A 119 -26.09 -12.36 3.03
N ASP A 120 -26.39 -11.17 2.50
CA ASP A 120 -25.59 -10.57 1.43
C ASP A 120 -24.19 -10.20 1.95
N LEU A 121 -24.09 -9.70 3.18
CA LEU A 121 -22.81 -9.38 3.79
C LEU A 121 -21.94 -10.63 3.99
N VAL A 122 -22.51 -11.71 4.53
CA VAL A 122 -21.78 -12.99 4.71
C VAL A 122 -21.34 -13.55 3.36
N ALA A 123 -22.20 -13.48 2.33
CA ALA A 123 -21.84 -13.89 0.99
C ALA A 123 -20.68 -13.06 0.43
N ALA A 124 -20.68 -11.74 0.65
CA ALA A 124 -19.60 -10.85 0.22
C ALA A 124 -18.29 -11.10 0.97
N VAL A 125 -18.32 -11.33 2.30
CA VAL A 125 -17.14 -11.71 3.08
C VAL A 125 -16.54 -13.01 2.55
N ALA A 126 -17.37 -14.03 2.30
CA ALA A 126 -16.92 -15.30 1.72
C ALA A 126 -16.32 -15.12 0.32
N ALA A 127 -16.83 -14.18 -0.47
CA ALA A 127 -16.34 -13.89 -1.81
C ALA A 127 -14.96 -13.20 -1.81
N VAL A 128 -14.58 -12.48 -0.75
CA VAL A 128 -13.31 -11.71 -0.74
C VAL A 128 -12.25 -12.23 0.22
N ARG A 129 -12.63 -12.97 1.28
CA ARG A 129 -11.69 -13.37 2.35
C ARG A 129 -10.49 -14.16 1.85
N HIS A 130 -10.67 -14.95 0.79
CA HIS A 130 -9.61 -15.77 0.21
C HIS A 130 -8.47 -14.92 -0.36
N ALA A 131 -8.74 -13.67 -0.77
CA ALA A 131 -7.75 -12.78 -1.37
C ALA A 131 -7.02 -11.91 -0.34
N VAL A 132 -7.31 -12.02 0.96
CA VAL A 132 -6.65 -11.23 2.01
C VAL A 132 -5.27 -11.83 2.30
N GLY A 133 -4.25 -10.96 2.39
CA GLY A 133 -2.86 -11.35 2.66
C GLY A 133 -2.39 -10.95 4.05
N ASP A 134 -1.15 -11.25 4.40
CA ASP A 134 -0.54 -10.92 5.70
C ASP A 134 0.83 -10.24 5.56
N ASP A 135 1.09 -9.60 4.41
CA ASP A 135 2.38 -8.96 4.11
C ASP A 135 2.73 -7.89 5.16
N PRO A 136 3.81 -8.08 5.96
CA PRO A 136 4.21 -7.11 6.98
C PRO A 136 4.59 -5.74 6.41
N ALA A 137 4.96 -5.66 5.14
CA ALA A 137 5.24 -4.40 4.46
C ALA A 137 3.96 -3.61 4.12
N TRP A 138 2.81 -4.27 4.11
CA TRP A 138 1.49 -3.69 3.82
C TRP A 138 0.44 -4.14 4.84
N PRO A 139 0.46 -3.60 6.07
CA PRO A 139 -0.45 -4.03 7.15
C PRO A 139 -1.95 -3.93 6.81
N GLY A 140 -2.34 -3.03 5.90
CA GLY A 140 -3.72 -2.89 5.44
C GLY A 140 -4.23 -4.11 4.66
N LEU A 141 -3.34 -4.93 4.10
CA LEU A 141 -3.71 -6.16 3.38
C LEU A 141 -4.14 -7.29 4.32
N ALA A 142 -3.89 -7.17 5.64
CA ALA A 142 -4.39 -8.08 6.67
C ALA A 142 -5.90 -7.93 6.96
N GLY A 143 -6.55 -6.98 6.29
CA GLY A 143 -7.98 -6.72 6.40
C GLY A 143 -8.67 -6.63 5.05
N VAL A 144 -9.98 -6.40 5.12
CA VAL A 144 -10.84 -6.17 3.97
C VAL A 144 -11.21 -4.69 3.95
N LEU A 145 -10.98 -4.03 2.82
CA LEU A 145 -11.47 -2.68 2.62
C LEU A 145 -12.99 -2.69 2.47
N MET A 146 -13.68 -2.03 3.39
CA MET A 146 -15.10 -1.69 3.31
C MET A 146 -15.24 -0.28 2.75
N HIS A 147 -15.70 -0.19 1.50
CA HIS A 147 -15.95 1.05 0.80
C HIS A 147 -17.45 1.28 0.66
N LEU A 148 -18.00 2.20 1.45
CA LEU A 148 -19.40 2.60 1.38
C LEU A 148 -19.53 3.88 0.56
N ASP A 149 -20.27 3.80 -0.54
CA ASP A 149 -20.69 4.95 -1.33
C ASP A 149 -22.21 5.17 -1.21
N ALA A 150 -22.76 6.12 -1.98
CA ALA A 150 -24.18 6.47 -1.95
C ALA A 150 -25.11 5.34 -2.46
N THR A 151 -24.57 4.27 -3.04
CA THR A 151 -25.33 3.24 -3.77
C THR A 151 -25.05 1.82 -3.31
N SER A 152 -23.86 1.56 -2.75
CA SER A 152 -23.41 0.21 -2.41
C SER A 152 -22.33 0.19 -1.35
N LEU A 153 -22.18 -0.96 -0.70
CA LEU A 153 -21.04 -1.29 0.14
C LEU A 153 -20.18 -2.29 -0.60
N ARG A 154 -18.98 -1.91 -1.01
CA ARG A 154 -18.00 -2.82 -1.62
C ARG A 154 -17.04 -3.34 -0.56
N LEU A 155 -16.84 -4.65 -0.56
CA LEU A 155 -15.78 -5.31 0.19
C LEU A 155 -14.66 -5.63 -0.80
N VAL A 156 -13.41 -5.33 -0.42
CA VAL A 156 -12.22 -5.64 -1.23
C VAL A 156 -11.21 -6.39 -0.38
N GLY A 157 -10.88 -7.60 -0.80
CA GLY A 157 -9.74 -8.38 -0.31
C GLY A 157 -8.62 -8.33 -1.35
N CYS A 158 -7.38 -8.21 -0.91
CA CYS A 158 -6.24 -8.11 -1.83
C CYS A 158 -4.97 -8.60 -1.13
N ASP A 159 -4.11 -9.23 -1.91
CA ASP A 159 -2.74 -9.54 -1.54
C ASP A 159 -1.81 -9.05 -2.67
N ARG A 160 -0.59 -9.59 -2.76
CA ARG A 160 0.36 -9.17 -3.80
C ARG A 160 0.09 -9.77 -5.19
N SER A 161 -0.78 -10.78 -5.27
CA SER A 161 -0.95 -11.68 -6.41
C SER A 161 -2.41 -11.76 -6.88
N ARG A 162 -3.36 -11.29 -6.09
CA ARG A 162 -4.80 -11.34 -6.41
C ARG A 162 -5.57 -10.25 -5.70
N LEU A 163 -6.76 -9.99 -6.22
CA LEU A 163 -7.73 -9.03 -5.69
C LEU A 163 -9.13 -9.60 -5.85
N ALA A 164 -10.00 -9.41 -4.86
CA ALA A 164 -11.39 -9.81 -4.94
C ALA A 164 -12.29 -8.66 -4.48
N VAL A 165 -13.32 -8.35 -5.27
CA VAL A 165 -14.33 -7.34 -4.97
C VAL A 165 -15.69 -8.01 -4.91
N ALA A 166 -16.45 -7.71 -3.87
CA ALA A 166 -17.86 -8.09 -3.76
C ALA A 166 -18.71 -6.89 -3.35
N THR A 167 -19.87 -6.76 -3.97
CA THR A 167 -20.79 -5.64 -3.78
C THR A 167 -22.01 -6.09 -2.98
N VAL A 168 -22.27 -5.40 -1.87
CA VAL A 168 -23.44 -5.58 -1.02
C VAL A 168 -24.44 -4.45 -1.28
N PRO A 169 -25.69 -4.77 -1.64
CA PRO A 169 -26.75 -3.77 -1.73
C PRO A 169 -26.99 -3.09 -0.38
N VAL A 170 -27.12 -1.76 -0.39
CA VAL A 170 -27.35 -0.97 0.83
C VAL A 170 -28.72 -0.31 0.80
N ARG A 171 -29.30 -0.12 1.98
CA ARG A 171 -30.55 0.63 2.18
C ARG A 171 -30.29 1.83 3.07
N ARG A 172 -30.93 2.96 2.73
CA ARG A 172 -30.86 4.23 3.46
C ARG A 172 -29.40 4.70 3.75
N PRO A 173 -28.53 4.78 2.72
CA PRO A 173 -27.19 5.33 2.91
C PRO A 173 -27.28 6.81 3.34
N SER A 174 -26.39 7.21 4.25
CA SER A 174 -26.26 8.56 4.78
C SER A 174 -24.81 8.85 5.11
N GLY A 175 -24.36 10.10 4.94
CA GLY A 175 -22.96 10.48 5.09
C GLY A 175 -22.22 10.57 3.76
N ALA A 176 -20.93 10.90 3.83
CA ALA A 176 -20.05 10.94 2.66
C ALA A 176 -19.55 9.54 2.29
N GLU A 177 -18.93 9.41 1.11
CA GLU A 177 -18.15 8.20 0.76
C GLU A 177 -17.09 7.96 1.84
N VAL A 178 -17.00 6.72 2.33
CA VAL A 178 -16.04 6.35 3.36
C VAL A 178 -15.39 5.01 3.03
N ARG A 179 -14.13 4.90 3.43
CA ARG A 179 -13.27 3.75 3.20
C ARG A 179 -12.63 3.37 4.53
N VAL A 180 -12.88 2.15 4.96
CA VAL A 180 -12.40 1.63 6.26
C VAL A 180 -11.84 0.23 6.03
N VAL A 181 -10.69 -0.09 6.62
CA VAL A 181 -10.14 -1.44 6.55
C VAL A 181 -10.60 -2.21 7.78
N ALA A 182 -11.47 -3.20 7.60
CA ALA A 182 -11.94 -4.07 8.67
C ALA A 182 -10.97 -5.27 8.84
N PRO A 183 -10.53 -5.60 10.06
CA PRO A 183 -9.71 -6.80 10.29
C PRO A 183 -10.43 -8.06 9.80
N LEU A 184 -9.71 -8.98 9.15
CA LEU A 184 -10.32 -10.23 8.66
C LEU A 184 -10.93 -11.06 9.80
N ALA A 185 -10.25 -11.12 10.95
CA ALA A 185 -10.76 -11.83 12.12
C ALA A 185 -12.14 -11.31 12.58
N PHE A 186 -12.36 -9.99 12.55
CA PHE A 186 -13.65 -9.40 12.90
C PHE A 186 -14.75 -9.84 11.91
N LEU A 187 -14.44 -9.89 10.62
CA LEU A 187 -15.39 -10.33 9.59
C LEU A 187 -15.66 -11.84 9.62
N ASP A 188 -14.65 -12.65 9.94
CA ASP A 188 -14.80 -14.10 10.11
C ASP A 188 -15.66 -14.43 11.35
N ASP A 189 -15.46 -13.72 12.46
CA ASP A 189 -16.29 -13.82 13.65
C ASP A 189 -17.74 -13.39 13.38
N LEU A 190 -17.92 -12.34 12.57
CA LEU A 190 -19.23 -11.88 12.12
C LEU A 190 -19.92 -12.93 11.25
N ALA A 191 -19.20 -13.50 10.28
CA ALA A 191 -19.73 -14.49 9.35
C ALA A 191 -20.10 -15.83 10.02
N SER A 192 -19.49 -16.13 11.16
CA SER A 192 -19.75 -17.35 11.93
C SER A 192 -20.86 -17.18 12.98
N ALA A 193 -21.35 -15.95 13.19
CA ALA A 193 -22.35 -15.64 14.21
C ALA A 193 -23.79 -15.76 13.68
N GLU A 194 -24.75 -15.86 14.61
CA GLU A 194 -26.15 -15.67 14.28
C GLU A 194 -26.43 -14.17 14.11
N LEU A 195 -26.72 -13.77 12.87
CA LEU A 195 -26.89 -12.37 12.47
C LEU A 195 -28.37 -12.03 12.28
N PRO A 196 -28.78 -10.78 12.54
CA PRO A 196 -30.11 -10.33 12.17
C PRO A 196 -30.27 -10.39 10.64
N ALA A 197 -31.51 -10.59 10.18
CA ALA A 197 -31.82 -10.60 8.74
C ALA A 197 -31.39 -9.29 8.06
N ASP A 198 -31.66 -8.16 8.74
CA ASP A 198 -31.26 -6.81 8.35
C ASP A 198 -30.64 -6.10 9.55
N GLY A 199 -29.58 -5.33 9.33
CA GLY A 199 -28.95 -4.55 10.40
C GLY A 199 -28.18 -3.33 9.91
N PRO A 200 -27.72 -2.48 10.84
CA PRO A 200 -26.98 -1.27 10.50
C PRO A 200 -25.53 -1.57 10.14
N VAL A 201 -24.94 -0.72 9.33
CA VAL A 201 -23.50 -0.61 9.12
C VAL A 201 -23.13 0.86 9.34
N VAL A 202 -22.17 1.12 10.21
CA VAL A 202 -21.65 2.45 10.51
C VAL A 202 -20.15 2.43 10.30
N LEU A 203 -19.68 3.25 9.35
CA LEU A 203 -18.27 3.31 8.96
C LEU A 203 -17.75 4.73 9.12
N GLY A 204 -16.60 4.85 9.73
CA GLY A 204 -15.82 6.08 9.88
C GLY A 204 -14.36 5.71 10.05
N SER A 205 -13.47 6.68 9.92
CA SER A 205 -12.03 6.57 10.22
C SER A 205 -11.71 5.74 11.47
N ARG A 206 -12.45 5.95 12.56
CA ARG A 206 -12.32 5.20 13.82
C ARG A 206 -13.57 4.41 14.21
N THR A 207 -14.56 4.31 13.33
CA THR A 207 -15.83 3.66 13.61
C THR A 207 -16.01 2.48 12.68
N LEU A 208 -16.09 1.28 13.26
CA LEU A 208 -16.47 0.07 12.55
C LEU A 208 -17.58 -0.61 13.34
N GLU A 209 -18.82 -0.44 12.88
CA GLU A 209 -19.98 -1.15 13.38
C GLU A 209 -20.66 -1.88 12.22
N VAL A 210 -20.85 -3.18 12.36
CA VAL A 210 -21.46 -4.00 11.32
C VAL A 210 -22.46 -4.96 11.97
N LEU A 211 -23.73 -4.81 11.62
CA LEU A 211 -24.85 -5.59 12.16
C LEU A 211 -24.90 -5.60 13.70
N GLY A 212 -24.61 -4.45 14.33
CA GLY A 212 -24.60 -4.28 15.79
C GLY A 212 -23.35 -4.81 16.50
N ARG A 213 -22.35 -5.29 15.75
CA ARG A 213 -21.04 -5.66 16.28
C ARG A 213 -20.03 -4.55 16.06
N HIS A 214 -19.23 -4.26 17.07
CA HIS A 214 -18.18 -3.24 17.01
C HIS A 214 -16.81 -3.90 16.77
N GLY A 215 -16.01 -3.28 15.92
CA GLY A 215 -14.62 -3.64 15.68
C GLY A 215 -13.72 -2.40 15.72
N GLU A 216 -12.42 -2.63 15.73
CA GLU A 216 -11.42 -1.57 15.56
C GLU A 216 -10.91 -1.62 14.11
N PRO A 217 -11.09 -0.53 13.32
CA PRO A 217 -10.57 -0.49 11.96
C PRO A 217 -9.04 -0.49 11.96
N LEU A 218 -8.43 -1.10 10.95
CA LEU A 218 -6.98 -1.04 10.76
C LEU A 218 -6.59 0.35 10.26
N ASP A 219 -5.73 1.01 11.02
CA ASP A 219 -5.10 2.28 10.64
C ASP A 219 -3.93 2.02 9.67
N ALA A 220 -4.28 1.68 8.42
CA ALA A 220 -3.30 1.38 7.39
C ALA A 220 -3.81 1.78 6.00
N ALA A 221 -2.90 2.26 5.16
CA ALA A 221 -3.20 2.55 3.77
C ALA A 221 -3.59 1.26 3.01
N TYR A 222 -4.58 1.39 2.13
CA TYR A 222 -5.04 0.31 1.26
C TYR A 222 -4.80 0.67 -0.21
N PRO A 223 -4.39 -0.26 -1.08
CA PRO A 223 -4.18 0.02 -2.49
C PRO A 223 -5.42 0.59 -3.20
N ASP A 224 -5.21 1.49 -4.17
CA ASP A 224 -6.31 2.04 -4.98
C ASP A 224 -6.80 1.01 -6.00
N TYR A 225 -7.68 0.11 -5.55
CA TYR A 225 -8.22 -0.97 -6.36
C TYR A 225 -9.01 -0.48 -7.58
N GLN A 226 -9.56 0.74 -7.55
CA GLN A 226 -10.33 1.27 -8.68
C GLN A 226 -9.45 1.45 -9.92
N GLN A 227 -8.15 1.70 -9.76
CA GLN A 227 -7.22 1.74 -10.89
C GLN A 227 -6.96 0.35 -11.49
N LEU A 228 -7.08 -0.71 -10.67
CA LEU A 228 -6.92 -2.09 -11.12
C LEU A 228 -8.15 -2.59 -11.88
N LEU A 229 -9.36 -2.12 -11.51
CA LEU A 229 -10.61 -2.52 -12.18
C LEU A 229 -10.89 -1.82 -13.53
N ARG A 230 -10.22 -0.70 -13.82
CA ARG A 230 -10.47 0.10 -15.04
C ARG A 230 -9.99 -0.57 -16.32
N SER A 231 -9.20 -1.62 -16.19
CA SER A 231 -8.74 -2.40 -17.32
C SER A 231 -9.83 -3.42 -17.68
N GLY A 232 -10.53 -3.19 -18.80
CA GLY A 232 -11.54 -4.12 -19.30
C GLY A 232 -10.87 -5.14 -20.21
N GLY A 233 -10.91 -6.43 -19.84
CA GLY A 233 -10.43 -7.50 -20.70
C GLY A 233 -11.07 -7.43 -22.09
N SER A 234 -10.25 -7.57 -23.14
CA SER A 234 -10.73 -7.49 -24.53
C SER A 234 -11.43 -8.76 -25.00
N ARG A 235 -11.23 -9.88 -24.29
CA ARG A 235 -11.82 -11.20 -24.59
C ARG A 235 -12.51 -11.73 -23.34
N HIS A 236 -13.79 -12.07 -23.48
CA HIS A 236 -14.59 -12.66 -22.41
C HIS A 236 -15.21 -14.00 -22.83
N VAL A 237 -15.29 -14.95 -21.91
CA VAL A 237 -15.99 -16.23 -22.12
C VAL A 237 -16.80 -16.54 -20.87
N THR A 238 -18.05 -16.96 -21.04
CA THR A 238 -18.87 -17.48 -19.94
C THR A 238 -18.89 -18.99 -19.97
N VAL A 239 -18.57 -19.61 -18.83
CA VAL A 239 -18.53 -21.07 -18.67
C VAL A 239 -19.30 -21.50 -17.43
N ALA A 240 -19.76 -22.74 -17.42
CA ALA A 240 -20.33 -23.34 -16.23
C ALA A 240 -19.25 -23.48 -15.15
N THR A 241 -19.57 -23.05 -13.93
CA THR A 241 -18.63 -23.05 -12.81
C THR A 241 -18.15 -24.45 -12.48
N VAL A 242 -19.05 -25.44 -12.54
CA VAL A 242 -18.73 -26.84 -12.24
C VAL A 242 -17.69 -27.41 -13.22
N ASP A 243 -17.86 -27.16 -14.51
CA ASP A 243 -16.94 -27.63 -15.55
C ASP A 243 -15.58 -26.96 -15.42
N LEU A 244 -15.54 -25.65 -15.11
CA LEU A 244 -14.30 -24.93 -14.91
C LEU A 244 -13.55 -25.41 -13.67
N VAL A 245 -14.26 -25.66 -12.56
CA VAL A 245 -13.63 -26.20 -11.34
C VAL A 245 -13.02 -27.57 -11.60
N GLU A 246 -13.76 -28.48 -12.26
CA GLU A 246 -13.25 -29.81 -12.61
C GLU A 246 -11.99 -29.72 -13.51
N ALA A 247 -12.04 -28.85 -14.51
CA ALA A 247 -10.92 -28.66 -15.43
C ALA A 247 -9.68 -28.06 -14.75
N VAL A 248 -9.84 -27.09 -13.84
CA VAL A 248 -8.73 -26.50 -13.09
C VAL A 248 -8.21 -27.46 -12.00
N ASP A 249 -9.07 -28.27 -11.39
CA ASP A 249 -8.65 -29.28 -10.41
C ASP A 249 -7.78 -30.38 -11.02
N GLY A 250 -8.00 -30.71 -12.30
CA GLY A 250 -7.18 -31.65 -13.06
C GLY A 250 -5.87 -31.08 -13.61
N ALA A 251 -5.61 -29.77 -13.44
CA ALA A 251 -4.46 -29.09 -14.06
C ALA A 251 -3.20 -29.07 -13.17
N ASP A 252 -2.07 -28.70 -13.77
CA ASP A 252 -0.81 -28.43 -13.07
C ASP A 252 -0.91 -27.21 -12.15
N GLU A 253 0.06 -27.03 -11.24
CA GLU A 253 0.07 -25.88 -10.30
C GLU A 253 0.09 -24.52 -11.02
N ILE A 254 0.72 -24.46 -12.20
CA ILE A 254 0.67 -23.30 -13.07
C ILE A 254 -0.11 -23.67 -14.33
N VAL A 255 -1.18 -22.93 -14.61
CA VAL A 255 -2.12 -23.18 -15.70
C VAL A 255 -2.05 -22.05 -16.71
N VAL A 256 -1.90 -22.39 -17.99
CA VAL A 256 -2.09 -21.43 -19.08
C VAL A 256 -3.56 -21.40 -19.45
N VAL A 257 -4.17 -20.22 -19.36
CA VAL A 257 -5.58 -20.00 -19.70
C VAL A 257 -5.64 -19.35 -21.08
N ARG A 258 -6.29 -20.01 -22.04
CA ARG A 258 -6.55 -19.46 -23.38
C ARG A 258 -8.05 -19.31 -23.60
N LEU A 259 -8.45 -18.12 -24.03
CA LEU A 259 -9.83 -17.80 -24.39
C LEU A 259 -9.93 -17.78 -25.91
N ASP A 260 -10.67 -18.73 -26.49
CA ASP A 260 -10.90 -18.83 -27.94
C ASP A 260 -12.40 -18.90 -28.24
N GLY A 261 -12.95 -17.83 -28.80
CA GLY A 261 -14.39 -17.71 -29.06
C GLY A 261 -15.22 -17.85 -27.79
N ASP A 262 -15.96 -18.96 -27.70
CA ASP A 262 -16.83 -19.34 -26.57
C ASP A 262 -16.22 -20.44 -25.68
N ARG A 263 -14.94 -20.79 -25.88
CA ARG A 263 -14.28 -21.88 -25.15
C ARG A 263 -13.12 -21.38 -24.32
N VAL A 264 -12.97 -22.03 -23.16
CA VAL A 264 -11.82 -21.89 -22.28
C VAL A 264 -10.96 -23.14 -22.45
N ALA A 265 -9.71 -22.96 -22.86
CA ALA A 265 -8.72 -24.02 -22.91
C ALA A 265 -7.71 -23.83 -21.78
N LEU A 266 -7.58 -24.86 -20.94
CA LEU A 266 -6.58 -24.94 -19.87
C LEU A 266 -5.50 -25.93 -20.30
N GLY A 267 -4.24 -25.58 -20.05
CA GLY A 267 -3.14 -26.47 -20.36
C GLY A 267 -1.90 -26.19 -19.53
N ALA A 268 -0.97 -27.15 -19.57
CA ALA A 268 0.36 -26.98 -19.02
C ALA A 268 1.15 -25.89 -19.79
N PRO A 269 2.09 -25.19 -19.14
CA PRO A 269 2.99 -24.25 -19.79
C PRO A 269 3.75 -24.87 -20.97
N GLY A 270 3.53 -24.32 -22.17
CA GLY A 270 4.27 -24.66 -23.38
C GLY A 270 5.48 -23.77 -23.62
N PRO A 271 6.30 -24.07 -24.65
CA PRO A 271 7.50 -23.30 -24.98
C PRO A 271 7.20 -21.85 -25.44
N ASP A 272 6.02 -21.62 -26.02
CA ASP A 272 5.58 -20.32 -26.52
C ASP A 272 4.79 -19.50 -25.48
N ASP A 273 4.56 -20.06 -24.29
CA ASP A 273 3.80 -19.39 -23.24
C ASP A 273 4.71 -18.53 -22.36
N ALA A 274 4.44 -17.22 -22.33
CA ALA A 274 5.16 -16.29 -21.47
C ALA A 274 4.58 -16.17 -20.05
N LEU A 275 3.30 -16.55 -19.88
CA LEU A 275 2.51 -16.26 -18.68
C LEU A 275 1.63 -17.46 -18.33
N GLY A 276 1.48 -17.73 -17.03
CA GLY A 276 0.56 -18.71 -16.49
C GLY A 276 -0.09 -18.20 -15.20
N PHE A 277 -1.06 -18.92 -14.67
CA PHE A 277 -1.81 -18.56 -13.47
C PHE A 277 -1.68 -19.66 -12.43
N SER A 278 -1.62 -19.30 -11.14
CA SER A 278 -1.67 -20.31 -10.08
C SER A 278 -3.03 -21.01 -10.10
N ARG A 279 -2.99 -22.34 -10.14
CA ARG A 279 -4.16 -23.20 -10.03
C ARG A 279 -4.95 -22.88 -8.77
N THR A 280 -4.25 -22.77 -7.63
CA THR A 280 -4.85 -22.47 -6.33
C THR A 280 -5.63 -21.16 -6.36
N PHE A 281 -5.03 -20.09 -6.88
CA PHE A 281 -5.68 -18.77 -6.94
C PHE A 281 -6.85 -18.74 -7.91
N LEU A 282 -6.75 -19.45 -9.03
CA LEU A 282 -7.85 -19.57 -9.99
C LEU A 282 -9.04 -20.33 -9.37
N LEU A 283 -8.79 -21.45 -8.68
CA LEU A 283 -9.83 -22.20 -7.98
C LEU A 283 -10.50 -21.36 -6.89
N ASP A 284 -9.72 -20.63 -6.09
CA ASP A 284 -10.26 -19.75 -5.06
C ASP A 284 -11.20 -18.70 -5.67
N ALA A 285 -10.78 -18.02 -6.73
CA ALA A 285 -11.59 -17.00 -7.41
C ALA A 285 -12.89 -17.58 -8.00
N VAL A 286 -12.81 -18.74 -8.66
CA VAL A 286 -13.98 -19.40 -9.28
C VAL A 286 -14.97 -19.90 -8.23
N ARG A 287 -14.49 -20.54 -7.16
CA ARG A 287 -15.33 -21.04 -6.06
C ARG A 287 -15.97 -19.88 -5.27
N ALA A 288 -15.23 -18.78 -5.09
CA ALA A 288 -15.71 -17.59 -4.40
C ALA A 288 -16.83 -16.85 -5.16
N ALA A 289 -16.92 -16.98 -6.49
CA ALA A 289 -17.97 -16.35 -7.29
C ALA A 289 -19.39 -16.85 -6.92
N ARG A 290 -19.53 -18.08 -6.43
CA ARG A 290 -20.78 -18.71 -5.98
C ARG A 290 -21.95 -18.53 -6.97
N ALA A 291 -21.68 -18.71 -8.25
CA ALA A 291 -22.68 -18.66 -9.32
C ALA A 291 -22.64 -19.95 -10.15
N GLU A 292 -23.74 -20.28 -10.82
CA GLU A 292 -23.79 -21.41 -11.74
C GLU A 292 -22.87 -21.24 -12.94
N HIS A 293 -22.69 -19.99 -13.38
CA HIS A 293 -21.82 -19.61 -14.49
C HIS A 293 -20.90 -18.46 -14.07
N VAL A 294 -19.68 -18.48 -14.57
CA VAL A 294 -18.67 -17.43 -14.39
C VAL A 294 -18.21 -16.90 -15.74
N ALA A 295 -17.98 -15.59 -15.80
CA ALA A 295 -17.32 -14.93 -16.92
C ALA A 295 -15.82 -14.80 -16.61
N LEU A 296 -15.00 -15.34 -17.50
CA LEU A 296 -13.56 -15.13 -17.52
C LEU A 296 -13.23 -14.03 -18.53
N ALA A 297 -12.34 -13.12 -18.18
CA ALA A 297 -11.76 -12.20 -19.16
C ALA A 297 -10.25 -12.05 -18.99
N LEU A 298 -9.56 -11.94 -20.12
CA LEU A 298 -8.10 -11.77 -20.15
C LEU A 298 -7.77 -10.40 -20.75
N GLU A 299 -6.88 -9.66 -20.08
CA GLU A 299 -6.32 -8.42 -20.61
C GLU A 299 -5.07 -8.67 -21.44
N ASP A 300 -5.09 -8.32 -22.73
CA ASP A 300 -3.99 -8.61 -23.65
C ASP A 300 -2.67 -7.87 -23.29
N GLU A 301 -2.72 -6.71 -22.60
CA GLU A 301 -1.52 -5.93 -22.26
C GLU A 301 -0.90 -6.25 -20.88
N ARG A 302 -1.71 -6.68 -19.91
CA ARG A 302 -1.27 -6.96 -18.53
C ARG A 302 -1.38 -8.43 -18.14
N ALA A 303 -2.05 -9.23 -18.98
CA ALA A 303 -2.38 -10.63 -18.75
C ALA A 303 -3.01 -10.90 -17.38
N VAL A 304 -3.78 -9.95 -16.86
CA VAL A 304 -4.60 -10.16 -15.67
C VAL A 304 -5.81 -10.97 -16.08
N LEU A 305 -6.10 -12.03 -15.33
CA LEU A 305 -7.30 -12.83 -15.50
C LEU A 305 -8.36 -12.34 -14.52
N SER A 306 -9.50 -11.89 -15.04
CA SER A 306 -10.66 -11.54 -14.22
C SER A 306 -11.68 -12.68 -14.24
N VAL A 307 -12.24 -12.99 -13.07
CA VAL A 307 -13.32 -13.95 -12.85
C VAL A 307 -14.50 -13.21 -12.23
N SER A 308 -15.64 -13.19 -12.91
CA SER A 308 -16.85 -12.52 -12.41
C SER A 308 -18.05 -13.47 -12.43
N PRO A 309 -18.94 -13.45 -11.43
CA PRO A 309 -20.20 -14.19 -11.48
C PRO A 309 -21.07 -13.68 -12.64
N ALA A 310 -21.70 -14.59 -13.40
CA ALA A 310 -22.66 -14.20 -14.43
C ALA A 310 -23.81 -13.38 -13.82
N GLY A 311 -24.08 -12.20 -14.38
CA GLY A 311 -25.12 -11.28 -13.89
C GLY A 311 -24.68 -10.32 -12.77
N ARG A 312 -23.47 -10.46 -12.20
CA ARG A 312 -22.90 -9.52 -11.22
C ARG A 312 -21.51 -9.05 -11.66
N PRO A 313 -21.39 -8.22 -12.72
CA PRO A 313 -20.09 -7.77 -13.23
C PRO A 313 -19.34 -6.84 -12.27
N GLY A 314 -20.01 -6.28 -11.25
CA GLY A 314 -19.37 -5.51 -10.19
C GLY A 314 -18.61 -6.37 -9.18
N ASP A 315 -18.86 -7.69 -9.17
CA ASP A 315 -18.14 -8.65 -8.36
C ASP A 315 -17.06 -9.30 -9.22
N VAL A 316 -15.81 -9.18 -8.80
CA VAL A 316 -14.67 -9.58 -9.64
C VAL A 316 -13.50 -10.06 -8.80
N GLY A 317 -12.98 -11.22 -9.16
CA GLY A 317 -11.69 -11.73 -8.72
C GLY A 317 -10.65 -11.51 -9.81
N LEU A 318 -9.58 -10.79 -9.52
CA LEU A 318 -8.41 -10.64 -10.37
C LEU A 318 -7.32 -11.60 -9.91
N VAL A 319 -6.77 -12.37 -10.83
CA VAL A 319 -5.60 -13.23 -10.59
C VAL A 319 -4.45 -12.70 -11.44
N MET A 320 -3.35 -12.32 -10.78
CA MET A 320 -2.15 -11.85 -11.45
C MET A 320 -1.40 -13.02 -12.09
N PRO A 321 -0.82 -12.83 -13.28
CA PRO A 321 -0.07 -13.88 -13.94
C PRO A 321 1.30 -14.07 -13.30
N VAL A 322 1.83 -15.28 -13.43
CA VAL A 322 3.21 -15.65 -13.11
C VAL A 322 4.00 -15.68 -14.42
N LEU A 323 5.15 -15.00 -14.43
CA LEU A 323 6.08 -15.04 -15.56
C LEU A 323 6.71 -16.43 -15.67
N LEU A 324 6.47 -17.08 -16.81
CA LEU A 324 7.12 -18.33 -17.16
C LEU A 324 8.52 -17.98 -17.67
N ARG A 325 9.55 -18.31 -16.89
CA ARG A 325 10.93 -18.16 -17.38
C ARG A 325 11.16 -19.21 -18.46
N HIS A 326 11.41 -18.77 -19.70
CA HIS A 326 11.98 -19.63 -20.73
C HIS A 326 13.29 -20.21 -20.16
N ARG A 327 13.33 -21.53 -19.96
CA ARG A 327 14.56 -22.26 -19.69
C ARG A 327 15.28 -22.55 -21.00
#